data_AF-A0A8X7NQX6-F1
#
_entry.id   AF-A0A8X7NQX6-F1
#
_cell.length_a   1.000
_cell.length_b   1.000
_cell.length_c   1.000
_cell.angle_alpha   90.00
_cell.angle_beta   90.00
_cell.angle_gamma   90.00
#
_symmetry.space_group_name_H-M   'P 1'
#
loop_
_entity.id
_entity.type
_entity.pdbx_description
1 polymer ?
#
loop_
_entity_poly.entity_id
_entity_poly.type
_entity_poly.pdbx_seq_one_letter_code
_entity_poly.pdbx_strand_id
1 'polypeptide(L)'
;MWEALRPRAQVKDWARSVWFSGAIPRQAFIMWLANLNRLPTKMRLASWGLNIQTVCCFCNSHDETRDHLFLECSYSTALWLRFFARLDPNRTAFLSWEELLSWIRFSTASAPSTIRKLATQSMIYNIWRQRNSATGISVMPLVREDIGGNSLLLCNFGLDCCNLLI
;
A
#
# COMPACT_ATOMS: atom_id res chain seq x y z
N MET A 1 -2.65 -28.59 15.97
CA MET A 1 -4.03 -28.78 15.46
C MET A 1 -4.45 -27.65 14.51
N TRP A 2 -4.17 -26.37 14.81
CA TRP A 2 -4.46 -25.23 13.92
C TRP A 2 -3.72 -25.23 12.57
N GLU A 3 -2.49 -25.77 12.51
CA GLU A 3 -1.70 -25.84 11.28
C GLU A 3 -2.23 -26.86 10.25
N ALA A 4 -3.04 -27.84 10.68
CA ALA A 4 -3.55 -28.91 9.81
C ALA A 4 -4.85 -28.54 9.08
N LEU A 5 -5.61 -27.57 9.61
CA LEU A 5 -6.87 -27.10 9.02
C LEU A 5 -6.70 -25.91 8.08
N ARG A 6 -5.46 -25.42 7.93
CA ARG A 6 -5.18 -24.24 7.12
C ARG A 6 -4.76 -24.66 5.72
N PRO A 7 -5.57 -24.39 4.68
CA PRO A 7 -5.10 -24.53 3.31
C PRO A 7 -3.92 -23.58 3.12
N ARG A 8 -2.74 -24.11 2.77
CA ARG A 8 -1.62 -23.27 2.34
C ARG A 8 -1.99 -22.67 0.99
N ALA A 9 -2.45 -21.43 1.00
CA ALA A 9 -2.70 -20.74 -0.24
C ALA A 9 -1.37 -20.34 -0.92
N GLN A 10 -1.42 -20.14 -2.22
CA GLN A 10 -0.25 -19.93 -3.04
C GLN A 10 0.41 -18.59 -2.69
N VAL A 11 1.70 -18.65 -2.35
CA VAL A 11 2.57 -17.47 -2.15
C VAL A 11 2.45 -16.53 -3.33
N LYS A 12 1.93 -15.33 -3.08
CA LYS A 12 1.81 -14.29 -4.09
C LYS A 12 3.19 -13.74 -4.44
N ASP A 13 3.47 -13.57 -5.72
CA ASP A 13 4.78 -13.13 -6.24
C ASP A 13 5.24 -11.77 -5.68
N TRP A 14 4.29 -10.91 -5.31
CA TRP A 14 4.58 -9.59 -4.74
C TRP A 14 4.88 -9.61 -3.24
N ALA A 15 4.67 -10.73 -2.53
CA ALA A 15 4.80 -10.79 -1.07
C ALA A 15 6.21 -10.37 -0.60
N ARG A 16 7.27 -10.77 -1.31
CA ARG A 16 8.67 -10.40 -1.03
C ARG A 16 9.01 -8.94 -1.36
N SER A 17 8.14 -8.24 -2.08
CA SER A 17 8.26 -6.79 -2.31
C SER A 17 7.61 -5.98 -1.20
N VAL A 18 6.70 -6.60 -0.45
CA VAL A 18 6.00 -6.00 0.68
C VAL A 18 6.75 -6.27 1.98
N TRP A 19 7.09 -7.54 2.22
CA TRP A 19 7.75 -8.01 3.43
C TRP A 19 9.22 -8.31 3.10
N PHE A 20 10.10 -7.38 3.48
CA PHE A 20 11.55 -7.51 3.30
C PHE A 20 12.30 -6.92 4.50
N SER A 21 13.55 -7.32 4.68
CA SER A 21 14.40 -6.77 5.75
C SER A 21 14.57 -5.26 5.57
N GLY A 22 14.18 -4.49 6.59
CA GLY A 22 14.17 -3.02 6.56
C GLY A 22 12.83 -2.38 6.19
N ALA A 23 11.79 -3.16 5.86
CA ALA A 23 10.46 -2.62 5.63
C ALA A 23 9.88 -1.97 6.90
N ILE A 24 9.23 -0.80 6.74
CA ILE A 24 8.56 -0.12 7.85
C ILE A 24 7.18 -0.75 8.03
N PRO A 25 6.86 -1.40 9.17
CA PRO A 25 5.67 -2.24 9.30
C PRO A 25 4.36 -1.54 8.91
N ARG A 26 4.20 -0.27 9.34
CA ARG A 26 3.02 0.53 9.02
C ARG A 26 2.85 0.79 7.51
N GLN A 27 3.95 1.03 6.80
CA GLN A 27 3.92 1.29 5.36
C GLN A 27 3.74 -0.03 4.57
N ALA A 28 4.42 -1.09 5.01
CA ALA A 28 4.29 -2.43 4.44
C ALA A 28 2.84 -2.93 4.55
N PHE A 29 2.16 -2.69 5.67
CA PHE A 29 0.75 -3.04 5.85
C PHE A 29 -0.18 -2.33 4.85
N ILE A 30 0.01 -1.03 4.61
CA ILE A 30 -0.79 -0.31 3.61
C ILE A 30 -0.47 -0.80 2.20
N MET A 31 0.81 -1.05 1.89
CA MET A 31 1.22 -1.62 0.60
C MET A 31 0.63 -3.01 0.38
N TRP A 32 0.57 -3.84 1.42
CA TRP A 32 -0.07 -5.15 1.40
C TRP A 32 -1.57 -5.04 1.05
N LEU A 33 -2.30 -4.16 1.74
CA LEU A 33 -3.72 -3.90 1.44
C LEU A 33 -3.92 -3.35 0.02
N ALA A 34 -3.02 -2.48 -0.46
CA ALA A 34 -3.05 -1.95 -1.81
C ALA A 34 -2.86 -3.07 -2.86
N ASN A 35 -1.93 -4.00 -2.64
CA ASN A 35 -1.72 -5.15 -3.51
C ASN A 35 -2.95 -6.07 -3.59
N LEU A 36 -3.66 -6.23 -2.48
CA LEU A 36 -4.91 -6.97 -2.44
C LEU A 36 -6.12 -6.18 -2.98
N ASN A 37 -5.91 -4.92 -3.38
CA ASN A 37 -6.96 -3.97 -3.74
C ASN A 37 -8.03 -3.81 -2.64
N ARG A 38 -7.63 -3.92 -1.37
CA ARG A 38 -8.51 -3.94 -0.18
C ARG A 38 -8.59 -2.62 0.58
N LEU A 39 -7.93 -1.58 0.11
CA LEU A 39 -8.06 -0.24 0.69
C LEU A 39 -9.46 0.33 0.40
N PRO A 40 -10.12 0.99 1.36
CA PRO A 40 -11.46 1.57 1.20
C PRO A 40 -11.44 2.84 0.34
N THR A 41 -11.11 2.69 -0.95
CA THR A 41 -11.27 3.77 -1.93
C THR A 41 -12.75 4.07 -2.15
N LYS A 42 -13.10 5.27 -2.64
CA LYS A 42 -14.51 5.64 -2.82
C LYS A 42 -15.24 4.71 -3.79
N MET A 43 -14.58 4.26 -4.87
CA MET A 43 -15.16 3.25 -5.77
C MET A 43 -15.44 1.92 -5.06
N ARG A 44 -14.55 1.49 -4.16
CA ARG A 44 -14.75 0.25 -3.39
C ARG A 44 -15.85 0.39 -2.34
N LEU A 45 -15.96 1.56 -1.72
CA LEU A 45 -17.04 1.86 -0.78
C LEU A 45 -18.40 1.90 -1.51
N ALA A 46 -18.47 2.53 -2.68
CA ALA A 46 -19.69 2.55 -3.50
C ALA A 46 -20.14 1.13 -3.91
N SER A 47 -19.20 0.21 -4.20
CA SER A 47 -19.56 -1.17 -4.53
C SER A 47 -20.14 -1.98 -3.37
N TRP A 48 -20.04 -1.48 -2.13
CA TRP A 48 -20.73 -2.04 -0.96
C TRP A 48 -22.16 -1.49 -0.79
N GLY A 49 -22.67 -0.71 -1.74
CA GLY A 49 -24.01 -0.13 -1.70
C GLY A 49 -24.09 1.23 -0.98
N LEU A 50 -22.94 1.83 -0.64
CA LEU A 50 -22.92 3.20 -0.09
C LEU A 50 -23.20 4.21 -1.21
N ASN A 51 -24.21 5.06 -1.02
CA ASN A 51 -24.49 6.18 -1.92
C ASN A 51 -23.54 7.35 -1.64
N ILE A 52 -22.34 7.29 -2.22
CA ILE A 52 -21.29 8.31 -2.06
C ILE A 52 -20.77 8.78 -3.41
N GLN A 53 -20.26 10.02 -3.46
CA GLN A 53 -19.55 10.50 -4.64
C GLN A 53 -18.20 9.78 -4.77
N THR A 54 -17.98 9.14 -5.92
CA THR A 54 -16.80 8.32 -6.22
C THR A 54 -15.57 9.11 -6.66
N VAL A 55 -15.75 10.38 -7.03
CA VAL A 55 -14.69 11.25 -7.55
C VAL A 55 -13.53 11.40 -6.57
N CYS A 56 -12.30 11.27 -7.07
CA CYS A 56 -11.05 11.41 -6.34
C CYS A 56 -10.91 12.78 -5.66
N CYS A 57 -10.58 12.79 -4.37
CA CYS A 57 -10.47 14.02 -3.59
C CYS A 57 -9.28 14.90 -3.97
N PHE A 58 -8.30 14.39 -4.71
CA PHE A 58 -7.12 15.15 -5.11
C PHE A 58 -7.29 15.88 -6.45
N CYS A 59 -7.77 15.18 -7.49
CA CYS A 59 -7.91 15.77 -8.83
C CYS A 59 -9.33 16.26 -9.12
N ASN A 60 -10.33 15.83 -8.34
CA ASN A 60 -11.74 16.12 -8.54
C ASN A 60 -12.27 15.89 -9.98
N SER A 61 -11.65 14.97 -10.73
CA SER A 61 -11.91 14.80 -12.17
C SER A 61 -12.23 13.35 -12.58
N HIS A 62 -11.71 12.36 -11.86
CA HIS A 62 -11.90 10.93 -12.17
C HIS A 62 -12.32 10.18 -10.90
N ASP A 63 -12.89 8.99 -11.08
CA ASP A 63 -13.27 8.12 -9.97
C ASP A 63 -12.06 7.60 -9.18
N GLU A 64 -12.21 7.52 -7.86
CA GLU A 64 -11.16 7.07 -6.95
C GLU A 64 -11.06 5.54 -6.92
N THR A 65 -10.32 4.99 -7.87
CA THR A 65 -9.82 3.60 -7.85
C THR A 65 -8.44 3.53 -7.20
N ARG A 66 -7.93 2.31 -6.92
CA ARG A 66 -6.54 2.13 -6.45
C ARG A 66 -5.53 2.71 -7.44
N ASP A 67 -5.66 2.34 -8.71
CA ASP A 67 -4.69 2.69 -9.74
C ASP A 67 -4.76 4.20 -10.04
N HIS A 68 -5.97 4.76 -10.07
CA HIS A 68 -6.12 6.21 -10.15
C HIS A 68 -5.46 6.91 -8.95
N LEU A 69 -5.83 6.53 -7.73
CA LEU A 69 -5.34 7.18 -6.52
C LEU A 69 -3.81 7.14 -6.42
N PHE A 70 -3.17 6.03 -6.75
CA PHE A 70 -1.74 5.86 -6.53
C PHE A 70 -0.87 6.11 -7.77
N LEU A 71 -1.38 5.99 -8.99
CA LEU A 71 -0.55 6.03 -10.21
C LEU A 71 -0.97 7.11 -11.20
N GLU A 72 -2.28 7.28 -11.46
CA GLU A 72 -2.76 8.11 -12.59
C GLU A 72 -3.18 9.51 -12.17
N CYS A 73 -3.60 9.70 -10.91
CA CYS A 73 -4.05 10.99 -10.40
C CYS A 73 -2.95 12.04 -10.56
N SER A 74 -3.31 13.23 -11.08
CA SER A 74 -2.37 14.33 -11.31
C SER A 74 -1.51 14.67 -10.08
N TYR A 75 -2.11 14.60 -8.89
CA TYR A 75 -1.39 14.74 -7.61
C TYR A 75 -0.31 13.66 -7.43
N SER A 76 -0.67 12.39 -7.62
CA SER A 76 0.24 11.24 -7.45
C SER A 76 1.31 11.20 -8.53
N THR A 77 0.96 11.50 -9.79
CA THR A 77 1.91 11.61 -10.90
C THR A 77 2.96 12.68 -10.64
N ALA A 78 2.57 13.84 -10.11
CA ALA A 78 3.52 14.89 -9.74
C ALA A 78 4.51 14.44 -8.64
N LEU A 79 4.06 13.62 -7.69
CA LEU A 79 4.93 13.02 -6.68
C LEU A 79 5.87 11.97 -7.28
N TRP A 80 5.37 11.11 -8.19
CA TRP A 80 6.18 10.11 -8.88
C TRP A 80 7.31 10.73 -9.69
N LEU A 81 7.06 11.83 -10.39
CA LEU A 81 8.10 12.55 -11.14
C LEU A 81 9.27 12.98 -10.24
N ARG A 82 8.99 13.42 -9.00
CA ARG A 82 10.04 13.75 -8.02
C ARG A 82 10.87 12.54 -7.60
N PHE A 83 10.26 11.37 -7.53
CA PHE A 83 10.94 10.11 -7.20
C PHE A 83 11.75 9.59 -8.38
N PHE A 84 11.20 9.63 -9.60
CA PHE A 84 11.90 9.22 -10.81
C PHE A 84 13.15 10.06 -11.06
N ALA A 85 13.09 11.37 -10.80
CA ALA A 85 14.27 12.24 -10.88
C ALA A 85 15.47 11.75 -10.06
N ARG A 86 15.26 10.90 -9.04
CA ARG A 86 16.34 10.32 -8.21
C ARG A 86 16.58 8.83 -8.45
N LEU A 87 15.55 8.07 -8.80
CA LEU A 87 15.59 6.60 -8.80
C LEU A 87 15.54 5.97 -10.21
N ASP A 88 15.00 6.70 -11.19
CA ASP A 88 14.83 6.25 -12.58
C ASP A 88 14.52 7.44 -13.52
N PRO A 89 15.52 8.25 -13.91
CA PRO A 89 15.28 9.51 -14.64
C PRO A 89 14.63 9.35 -16.01
N ASN A 90 14.69 8.15 -16.60
CA ASN A 90 14.09 7.85 -17.90
C ASN A 90 12.59 7.53 -17.81
N ARG A 91 12.07 7.39 -16.59
CA ARG A 91 10.67 7.02 -16.34
C ARG A 91 9.82 8.25 -16.05
N THR A 92 8.63 8.29 -16.64
CA THR A 92 7.70 9.42 -16.54
C THR A 92 6.41 9.07 -15.80
N ALA A 93 5.96 7.81 -15.86
CA ALA A 93 4.76 7.33 -15.21
C ALA A 93 4.81 5.81 -14.95
N PHE A 94 3.81 5.31 -14.22
CA PHE A 94 3.41 3.91 -14.24
C PHE A 94 2.05 3.81 -14.94
N LEU A 95 1.92 2.88 -15.87
CA LEU A 95 0.68 2.62 -16.61
C LEU A 95 -0.19 1.56 -15.92
N SER A 96 0.39 0.76 -15.02
CA SER A 96 -0.34 -0.26 -14.27
C SER A 96 0.32 -0.57 -12.94
N TRP A 97 -0.45 -1.20 -12.05
CA TRP A 97 0.07 -1.71 -10.78
C TRP A 97 1.14 -2.78 -10.99
N GLU A 98 1.02 -3.58 -12.04
CA GLU A 98 1.99 -4.62 -12.39
C GLU A 98 3.33 -4.01 -12.81
N GLU A 99 3.29 -2.89 -13.54
CA GLU A 99 4.49 -2.15 -13.91
C GLU A 99 5.20 -1.59 -12.66
N LEU A 100 4.45 -1.01 -11.72
CA LEU A 100 5.01 -0.58 -10.42
C LEU A 100 5.69 -1.76 -9.71
N LEU A 101 5.02 -2.92 -9.64
CA LEU A 101 5.56 -4.11 -8.99
C LEU A 101 6.79 -4.66 -9.70
N SER A 102 6.85 -4.59 -11.03
CA SER A 102 8.05 -4.95 -11.80
C SER A 102 9.20 -3.99 -11.48
N TRP A 103 8.93 -2.69 -11.45
CA TRP A 103 9.93 -1.66 -11.22
C TRP A 103 10.59 -1.74 -9.84
N ILE A 104 9.83 -2.01 -8.77
CA ILE A 104 10.38 -2.16 -7.40
C ILE A 104 11.18 -3.46 -7.21
N ARG A 105 10.99 -4.45 -8.08
CA ARG A 105 11.76 -5.71 -8.05
C ARG A 105 13.11 -5.55 -8.75
N PHE A 106 13.19 -4.65 -9.73
CA PHE A 106 14.42 -4.36 -10.46
C PHE A 106 15.41 -3.54 -9.61
N SER A 107 16.69 -3.80 -9.79
CA SER A 107 17.78 -3.15 -9.07
C SER A 107 18.79 -2.56 -10.06
N THR A 108 19.23 -1.33 -9.81
CA THR A 108 20.35 -0.71 -10.53
C THR A 108 21.46 -0.35 -9.55
N ALA A 109 22.63 0.02 -10.06
CA ALA A 109 23.73 0.53 -9.24
C ALA A 109 23.35 1.81 -8.48
N SER A 110 22.56 2.69 -9.10
CA SER A 110 22.09 3.95 -8.52
C SER A 110 20.82 3.83 -7.68
N ALA A 111 20.00 2.80 -7.92
CA ALA A 111 18.74 2.59 -7.23
C ALA A 111 18.56 1.09 -6.93
N PRO A 112 19.15 0.60 -5.82
CA PRO A 112 18.94 -0.76 -5.37
C PRO A 112 17.45 -1.06 -5.14
N SER A 113 17.03 -2.30 -5.39
CA SER A 113 15.61 -2.68 -5.25
C SER A 113 15.05 -2.37 -3.86
N THR A 114 15.84 -2.50 -2.79
CA THR A 114 15.45 -2.12 -1.42
C THR A 114 15.07 -0.65 -1.31
N ILE A 115 15.82 0.26 -1.94
CA ILE A 115 15.51 1.70 -1.95
C ILE A 115 14.22 1.95 -2.71
N ARG A 116 14.02 1.30 -3.87
CA ARG A 116 12.78 1.42 -4.65
C ARG A 116 11.57 0.93 -3.87
N LYS A 117 11.67 -0.23 -3.19
CA LYS A 117 10.62 -0.77 -2.33
C LYS A 117 10.27 0.20 -1.20
N LEU A 118 11.27 0.69 -0.46
CA LEU A 118 11.07 1.65 0.62
C LEU A 118 10.40 2.94 0.13
N ALA A 119 10.92 3.48 -0.97
CA ALA A 119 10.40 4.69 -1.61
C ALA A 119 8.93 4.51 -2.02
N THR A 120 8.59 3.41 -2.70
CA THR A 120 7.22 3.09 -3.10
C THR A 120 6.29 2.89 -1.90
N GLN A 121 6.71 2.13 -0.89
CA GLN A 121 5.92 1.93 0.33
C GLN A 121 5.65 3.26 1.05
N SER A 122 6.67 4.12 1.14
CA SER A 122 6.53 5.46 1.69
C SER A 122 5.58 6.31 0.86
N MET A 123 5.69 6.30 -0.47
CA MET A 123 4.81 7.05 -1.36
C MET A 123 3.34 6.67 -1.15
N ILE A 124 3.04 5.38 -1.25
CA ILE A 124 1.68 4.83 -1.12
C ILE A 124 1.12 5.14 0.27
N TYR A 125 1.91 4.94 1.33
CA TYR A 125 1.50 5.25 2.68
C TYR A 125 1.17 6.74 2.86
N ASN A 126 2.00 7.65 2.35
CA ASN A 126 1.79 9.09 2.48
C ASN A 126 0.58 9.58 1.68
N ILE A 127 0.40 9.10 0.44
CA ILE A 127 -0.79 9.39 -0.38
C ILE A 127 -2.05 8.92 0.36
N TRP A 128 -2.04 7.67 0.84
CA TRP A 128 -3.17 7.09 1.56
C TRP A 128 -3.51 7.88 2.83
N ARG A 129 -2.49 8.24 3.62
CA ARG A 129 -2.68 9.06 4.83
C ARG A 129 -3.31 10.41 4.49
N GLN A 130 -2.78 11.12 3.48
CA GLN A 130 -3.28 12.43 3.08
C GLN A 130 -4.72 12.35 2.56
N ARG A 131 -5.05 11.33 1.77
CA ARG A 131 -6.41 11.08 1.28
C ARG A 131 -7.38 10.88 2.44
N ASN A 132 -7.00 10.08 3.42
CA ASN A 132 -7.83 9.81 4.60
C ASN A 132 -8.04 11.07 5.44
N SER A 133 -7.00 11.90 5.61
CA SER A 133 -7.13 13.20 6.26
C SER A 133 -8.09 14.13 5.51
N ALA A 134 -8.03 14.18 4.18
CA ALA A 134 -8.90 15.02 3.36
C ALA A 134 -10.37 14.56 3.34
N THR A 135 -10.62 13.26 3.43
CA THR A 135 -11.97 12.67 3.35
C THR A 135 -12.63 12.46 4.72
N GLY A 136 -11.91 12.69 5.81
CA GLY A 136 -12.40 12.38 7.17
C GLY A 136 -12.56 10.88 7.44
N ILE A 137 -12.15 10.01 6.52
CA ILE A 137 -12.15 8.56 6.71
C ILE A 137 -10.95 8.21 7.59
N SER A 138 -11.17 8.20 8.91
CA SER A 138 -10.18 7.72 9.86
C SER A 138 -10.07 6.20 9.79
N VAL A 139 -9.19 5.68 8.93
CA VAL A 139 -8.82 4.27 8.98
C VAL A 139 -7.78 4.04 10.07
N MET A 140 -8.15 4.29 11.33
CA MET A 140 -7.57 3.61 12.49
C MET A 140 -8.47 3.78 13.72
N PRO A 141 -9.10 2.69 14.17
CA PRO A 141 -8.77 2.20 15.50
C PRO A 141 -8.39 0.71 15.42
N LEU A 142 -7.10 0.41 15.21
CA LEU A 142 -6.52 -0.88 15.62
C LEU A 142 -5.38 -0.70 16.63
N VAL A 143 -5.28 0.49 17.23
CA VAL A 143 -4.54 0.70 18.48
C VAL A 143 -5.38 1.69 19.30
N ARG A 144 -6.35 1.18 20.07
CA ARG A 144 -6.71 1.86 21.31
C ARG A 144 -5.77 1.32 22.36
N GLU A 145 -4.99 2.21 22.98
CA GLU A 145 -4.43 1.95 24.30
C GLU A 145 -5.61 1.88 25.26
N ASP A 146 -6.17 0.68 25.44
CA ASP A 146 -7.08 0.44 26.55
C ASP A 146 -6.23 0.09 27.78
N ILE A 147 -6.32 0.98 28.76
CA ILE A 147 -5.73 0.90 30.09
C ILE A 147 -6.30 -0.36 30.77
N GLY A 148 -5.51 -1.43 30.82
CA GLY A 148 -5.90 -2.64 31.56
C GLY A 148 -5.29 -3.95 31.02
N GLY A 149 -4.08 -4.25 31.49
CA GLY A 149 -3.56 -5.61 31.70
C GLY A 149 -3.88 -6.70 30.65
N ASN A 150 -3.13 -6.72 29.54
CA ASN A 150 -2.45 -7.92 29.03
C ASN A 150 -1.62 -7.58 27.79
N SER A 151 -0.36 -7.25 28.04
CA SER A 151 0.67 -6.91 27.06
C SER A 151 1.19 -8.16 26.34
N LEU A 152 0.44 -8.69 25.37
CA LEU A 152 0.92 -9.73 24.45
C LEU A 152 0.28 -9.63 23.06
N LEU A 153 0.40 -8.50 22.34
CA LEU A 153 0.05 -8.46 20.91
C LEU A 153 0.94 -7.57 20.02
N LEU A 154 2.13 -7.16 20.46
CA LEU A 154 3.04 -6.35 19.62
C LEU A 154 4.49 -6.85 19.49
N CYS A 155 4.81 -8.05 19.96
CA CYS A 155 6.11 -8.68 19.68
C CYS A 155 5.90 -10.00 18.94
N ASN A 156 5.90 -9.95 17.60
CA ASN A 156 6.30 -11.01 16.63
C ASN A 156 5.73 -10.83 15.20
N PHE A 157 5.03 -9.72 14.92
CA PHE A 157 4.45 -9.45 13.59
C PHE A 157 5.47 -9.08 12.47
N GLY A 158 6.77 -9.26 12.72
CA GLY A 158 7.83 -9.09 11.71
C GLY A 158 8.15 -10.36 10.91
N LEU A 159 7.86 -11.55 11.45
CA LEU A 159 8.19 -12.84 10.81
C LEU A 159 6.95 -13.62 10.37
N ASP A 160 5.79 -13.42 11.00
CA ASP A 160 4.57 -14.19 10.70
C ASP A 160 3.56 -13.50 9.75
N CYS A 161 3.80 -12.26 9.33
CA CYS A 161 2.95 -11.61 8.32
C CYS A 161 3.07 -12.24 6.93
N CYS A 162 4.17 -12.96 6.64
CA CYS A 162 4.26 -13.84 5.47
C CYS A 162 3.20 -14.95 5.51
N ASN A 163 2.73 -15.32 6.70
CA ASN A 163 1.77 -16.38 6.92
C ASN A 163 0.42 -15.85 7.38
N LEU A 164 0.01 -14.60 7.17
CA LEU A 164 -1.33 -14.18 7.62
C LEU A 164 -2.36 -14.08 6.51
N LEU A 165 -2.01 -13.70 5.30
CA LEU A 165 -2.96 -13.61 4.18
C LEU A 165 -2.26 -13.86 2.82
N ILE A 166 -1.51 -14.96 2.78
CA ILE A 166 -1.18 -15.66 1.55
C ILE A 166 -2.19 -16.77 1.39
#